data_AF-A0A7C1RM01-F1
#
_entry.id   AF-A0A7C1RM01-F1
#
_cell.length_a   1.000
_cell.length_b   1.000
_cell.length_c   1.000
_cell.angle_alpha   90.00
_cell.angle_beta   90.00
_cell.angle_gamma   90.00
#
_symmetry.space_group_name_H-M   'P 1'
#
loop_
_entity.id
_entity.type
_entity.pdbx_description
1 polymer ?
#
loop_
_entity_poly.entity_id
_entity_poly.type
_entity_poly.pdbx_seq_one_letter_code
_entity_poly.pdbx_strand_id
1 'polypeptide(L)'
;MLENYIPVLVFIAVGFMMGAMFIMFGKIFSKLLKVDRPNPAKLSPFECGFDEFEDARMKFDVRYYLVAILFIIFDLEIAFLFPWAIVLQEESVGMFGFVAMMIFLGILV
;
A
#
# COMPACT_ATOMS: atom_id res chain seq x y z
N MET A 1 -11.26 -24.02 -10.93
CA MET A 1 -11.48 -22.60 -10.57
C MET A 1 -10.52 -22.14 -9.48
N LEU A 2 -10.56 -22.71 -8.27
CA LEU A 2 -9.67 -22.30 -7.16
C LEU A 2 -8.20 -22.70 -7.33
N GLU A 3 -7.92 -23.75 -8.11
CA GLU A 3 -6.55 -24.22 -8.40
C GLU A 3 -5.68 -23.15 -9.07
N ASN A 4 -6.29 -22.22 -9.82
CA ASN A 4 -5.58 -21.10 -10.45
C ASN A 4 -5.03 -20.07 -9.45
N TYR A 5 -5.49 -20.09 -8.19
CA TYR A 5 -4.98 -19.22 -7.13
C TYR A 5 -3.77 -19.82 -6.40
N ILE A 6 -3.50 -21.12 -6.57
CA ILE A 6 -2.35 -21.80 -5.94
C ILE A 6 -1.02 -21.13 -6.34
N PRO A 7 -0.75 -20.83 -7.64
CA PRO A 7 0.46 -20.13 -8.03
C PRO A 7 0.62 -18.75 -7.37
N VAL A 8 -0.47 -18.00 -7.18
CA VAL A 8 -0.46 -16.69 -6.53
C VAL A 8 -0.07 -16.82 -5.06
N LEU A 9 -0.66 -17.78 -4.35
CA LEU A 9 -0.34 -18.04 -2.95
C LEU A 9 1.10 -18.51 -2.77
N VAL A 10 1.59 -19.38 -3.66
CA VAL A 10 2.99 -19.82 -3.66
C VAL A 10 3.92 -18.63 -3.90
N PHE A 11 3.60 -17.74 -4.83
CA PHE A 11 4.41 -16.55 -5.09
C PHE A 11 4.49 -15.62 -3.87
N ILE A 12 3.36 -15.35 -3.21
CA ILE A 12 3.32 -14.56 -1.97
C ILE A 12 4.16 -15.24 -0.89
N ALA A 13 4.00 -16.55 -0.68
CA ALA A 13 4.73 -17.30 0.33
C ALA A 13 6.25 -17.29 0.07
N VAL A 14 6.68 -17.50 -1.18
CA VAL A 14 8.09 -17.42 -1.59
C VAL A 14 8.63 -16.01 -1.39
N GLY A 15 7.88 -14.97 -1.76
CA GLY A 15 8.28 -13.57 -1.54
C GLY A 15 8.51 -13.25 -0.06
N PHE A 16 7.58 -13.65 0.81
CA PHE A 16 7.73 -13.50 2.26
C PHE A 16 8.91 -14.31 2.81
N MET A 17 9.06 -15.58 2.39
CA MET A 17 10.19 -16.43 2.80
C MET A 17 11.52 -15.81 2.39
N MET A 18 11.62 -15.28 1.17
CA MET A 18 12.84 -14.65 0.66
C MET A 18 13.16 -13.36 1.42
N GLY A 19 12.17 -12.51 1.65
CA GLY A 19 12.33 -11.28 2.44
C GLY A 19 12.79 -11.58 3.87
N ALA A 20 12.15 -12.55 4.53
CA ALA A 20 12.54 -13.01 5.86
C ALA A 20 13.95 -13.62 5.87
N MET A 21 14.29 -14.43 4.87
CA MET A 21 15.62 -15.02 4.71
C MET A 21 16.69 -13.94 4.64
N PHE A 22 16.53 -12.92 3.78
CA PHE A 22 17.53 -11.86 3.67
C PHE A 22 17.67 -11.02 4.93
N ILE A 23 16.57 -10.71 5.62
CA ILE A 23 16.62 -10.00 6.91
C ILE A 23 17.35 -10.85 7.97
N MET A 24 17.05 -12.15 8.05
CA MET A 24 17.69 -13.06 9.00
C MET A 24 19.17 -13.26 8.69
N PHE A 25 19.50 -13.47 7.42
CA PHE A 25 20.87 -13.59 6.95
C PHE A 25 21.68 -12.33 7.27
N GLY A 26 21.13 -11.15 6.94
CA GLY A 26 21.74 -9.85 7.27
C GLY A 26 21.98 -9.68 8.77
N LYS A 27 21.02 -10.08 9.63
CA LYS A 27 21.18 -10.03 11.09
C LYS A 27 22.25 -10.99 11.60
N ILE A 28 22.30 -12.23 11.10
CA ILE A 28 23.31 -13.23 11.50
C ILE A 28 24.70 -12.76 11.09
N PHE A 29 24.84 -12.34 9.84
CA PHE A 29 26.12 -11.87 9.31
C PHE A 29 26.60 -10.60 10.01
N SER A 30 25.68 -9.67 10.28
CA SER A 30 25.95 -8.48 11.09
C SER A 30 26.42 -8.87 12.49
N LYS A 31 25.76 -9.80 13.20
CA LYS A 31 26.23 -10.25 14.51
C LYS A 31 27.62 -10.88 14.50
N LEU A 32 27.98 -11.58 13.42
CA LEU A 32 29.27 -12.27 13.30
C LEU A 32 30.41 -11.32 12.92
N LEU A 33 30.16 -10.31 12.10
CA LEU A 33 31.21 -9.47 11.51
C LEU A 33 31.24 -8.03 12.02
N LYS A 34 30.17 -7.54 12.66
CA LYS A 34 30.08 -6.14 13.10
C LYS A 34 31.03 -5.90 14.27
N VAL A 35 31.70 -4.74 14.24
CA VAL A 35 32.32 -4.15 15.43
C VAL A 35 31.21 -3.50 16.27
N ASP A 36 30.71 -4.23 17.26
CA ASP A 36 29.59 -3.77 18.08
C ASP A 36 30.06 -2.78 19.15
N ARG A 37 29.83 -1.49 18.90
CA ARG A 37 30.10 -0.38 19.83
C ARG A 37 28.88 0.54 19.90
N PRO A 38 27.77 0.07 20.52
CA PRO A 38 26.61 0.91 20.75
C PRO A 38 27.00 2.04 21.71
N ASN A 39 26.56 3.25 21.42
CA ASN A 39 26.64 4.36 22.35
C ASN A 39 25.33 5.16 22.24
N PRO A 40 24.96 5.94 23.27
CA PRO A 40 23.70 6.68 23.27
C PRO A 40 23.53 7.58 22.04
N ALA A 41 24.60 8.27 21.61
CA ALA A 41 24.59 9.16 20.45
C ALA A 41 24.41 8.45 19.08
N LYS A 42 24.74 7.16 18.97
CA LYS A 42 24.51 6.34 17.75
C LYS A 42 23.10 5.76 17.70
N LEU A 43 22.45 5.68 18.86
CA LEU A 43 21.10 5.13 19.01
C LEU A 43 20.05 6.23 19.16
N SER A 44 20.47 7.49 19.32
CA SER A 44 19.59 8.65 19.30
C SER A 44 19.07 8.92 17.88
N PRO A 45 17.86 9.48 17.74
CA PRO A 45 17.35 9.99 16.48
C PRO A 45 18.35 10.94 15.81
N PHE A 46 18.31 10.96 14.48
CA PHE A 46 19.18 11.82 13.70
C PHE A 46 18.60 13.24 13.65
N GLU A 47 19.25 14.19 14.31
CA GLU A 47 18.90 15.61 14.31
C GLU A 47 20.16 16.48 14.15
N CYS A 48 20.99 16.18 13.14
CA CYS A 48 22.24 16.92 12.84
C CYS A 48 23.22 17.10 14.03
N GLY A 49 23.14 16.23 15.05
CA GLY A 49 23.97 16.29 16.26
C GLY A 49 23.38 17.09 17.42
N PHE A 50 22.14 17.56 17.30
CA PHE A 50 21.38 18.20 18.36
C PHE A 50 20.44 17.19 19.04
N ASP A 51 19.97 17.57 20.23
CA ASP A 51 18.90 16.86 20.91
C ASP A 51 17.55 17.15 20.22
N GLU A 52 16.62 16.20 20.32
CA GLU A 52 15.30 16.25 19.69
C GLU A 52 14.55 17.54 20.08
N PHE A 53 14.25 18.40 19.09
CA PHE A 53 13.65 19.71 19.34
C PHE A 53 12.12 19.68 19.51
N GLU A 54 11.44 18.73 18.86
CA GLU A 54 9.97 18.71 18.77
C GLU A 54 9.37 17.41 19.32
N ASP A 55 8.16 17.51 19.87
CA ASP A 55 7.35 16.35 20.25
C ASP A 55 6.94 15.57 18.99
N ALA A 56 7.23 14.27 18.96
CA ALA A 56 6.88 13.36 17.87
C ALA A 56 5.35 13.24 17.63
N ARG A 57 4.52 13.86 18.47
CA ARG A 57 3.05 13.86 18.40
C ARG A 57 2.45 15.14 17.79
N MET A 58 3.21 15.86 16.97
CA MET A 58 2.68 16.99 16.22
C MET A 58 1.55 16.56 15.27
N LYS A 59 0.58 17.45 15.05
CA LYS A 59 -0.48 17.21 14.08
C LYS A 59 0.10 17.32 12.69
N PHE A 60 -0.04 16.25 11.90
CA PHE A 60 0.26 16.29 10.48
C PHE A 60 -0.75 17.15 9.74
N ASP A 61 -0.32 17.67 8.60
CA ASP A 61 -1.16 18.51 7.76
C ASP A 61 -2.42 17.76 7.28
N VAL A 62 -3.57 18.42 7.33
CA VAL A 62 -4.86 17.86 6.91
C VAL A 62 -4.85 17.45 5.43
N ARG A 63 -3.94 17.98 4.61
CA ARG A 63 -3.75 17.60 3.22
C ARG A 63 -3.57 16.09 3.02
N TYR A 64 -2.84 15.39 3.90
CA TYR A 64 -2.69 13.93 3.79
C TYR A 64 -4.02 13.19 3.99
N TYR A 65 -4.85 13.68 4.91
CA TYR A 65 -6.19 13.15 5.16
C TYR A 65 -7.13 13.38 3.98
N LEU A 66 -7.11 14.59 3.39
CA LEU A 66 -7.91 14.90 2.20
C LEU A 66 -7.52 14.02 1.01
N VAL A 67 -6.22 13.79 0.79
CA VAL A 67 -5.73 12.88 -0.26
C VAL A 67 -6.20 11.44 0.00
N ALA A 68 -6.14 10.96 1.24
CA ALA A 68 -6.57 9.62 1.59
C ALA A 68 -8.08 9.40 1.39
N ILE A 69 -8.92 10.36 1.79
CA ILE A 69 -10.37 10.26 1.56
C ILE A 69 -10.70 10.33 0.07
N LEU A 70 -10.06 11.23 -0.66
CA LEU A 70 -10.24 11.31 -2.11
C LEU A 70 -9.86 9.98 -2.79
N PHE A 71 -8.75 9.38 -2.38
CA PHE A 71 -8.33 8.05 -2.85
C PHE A 71 -9.39 6.98 -2.55
N ILE A 72 -9.96 6.95 -1.34
CA ILE A 72 -11.00 5.97 -0.97
C ILE A 72 -12.25 6.13 -1.84
N ILE A 73 -12.67 7.38 -2.12
CA ILE A 73 -13.84 7.65 -2.97
C ILE A 73 -13.58 7.17 -4.40
N PHE A 74 -12.42 7.48 -4.98
CA PHE A 74 -12.06 7.01 -6.32
C PHE A 74 -11.87 5.50 -6.40
N ASP A 75 -11.33 4.86 -5.35
CA ASP A 75 -11.19 3.40 -5.30
C ASP A 75 -12.56 2.70 -5.30
N LEU A 76 -13.54 3.27 -4.58
CA LEU A 76 -14.92 2.80 -4.62
C LEU A 76 -15.55 2.98 -6.00
N GLU A 77 -15.33 4.11 -6.68
CA GLU A 77 -15.80 4.34 -8.05
C GLU A 77 -15.29 3.25 -9.00
N ILE A 78 -13.98 2.96 -8.94
CA ILE A 78 -13.34 1.93 -9.75
C ILE A 78 -13.92 0.53 -9.45
N ALA A 79 -14.22 0.23 -8.18
CA ALA A 79 -14.85 -1.03 -7.79
C ALA A 79 -16.23 -1.25 -8.46
N PHE A 80 -16.98 -0.17 -8.75
CA PHE A 80 -18.22 -0.24 -9.54
C PHE A 80 -17.98 -0.23 -11.05
N LEU A 81 -16.93 0.47 -11.50
CA LEU A 81 -16.59 0.58 -12.92
C LEU A 81 -16.15 -0.77 -13.52
N PHE A 82 -15.40 -1.59 -12.77
CA PHE A 82 -14.88 -2.86 -13.26
C PHE A 82 -15.97 -3.87 -13.67
N PRO A 83 -16.96 -4.22 -12.82
CA PRO A 83 -18.05 -5.10 -13.22
C PRO A 83 -18.82 -4.56 -14.42
N TRP A 84 -19.08 -3.24 -14.44
CA TRP A 84 -19.77 -2.61 -15.57
C TRP A 84 -18.97 -2.72 -16.86
N ALA A 85 -17.65 -2.51 -16.83
CA ALA A 85 -16.79 -2.64 -18.01
C ALA A 85 -16.79 -4.06 -18.59
N ILE A 86 -16.78 -5.08 -17.73
CA ILE A 86 -16.85 -6.49 -18.16
C ILE A 86 -18.20 -6.76 -18.86
N VAL A 87 -19.30 -6.36 -18.23
CA VAL A 87 -20.65 -6.67 -18.69
C VAL A 87 -21.04 -5.83 -19.93
N LEU A 88 -20.47 -4.61 -20.07
CA LEU A 88 -20.59 -3.80 -21.28
C LEU A 88 -19.94 -4.48 -22.49
N GLN A 89 -18.81 -5.16 -22.30
CA GLN A 89 -18.15 -5.94 -23.35
C GLN A 89 -19.00 -7.15 -23.80
N GLU A 90 -19.79 -7.73 -22.89
CA GLU A 90 -20.71 -8.84 -23.18
C GLU A 90 -22.06 -8.38 -23.79
N GLU A 91 -22.20 -7.09 -24.14
CA GLU A 91 -23.41 -6.43 -24.68
C GLU A 91 -24.69 -6.57 -23.82
N SER A 92 -24.59 -7.04 -22.57
CA SER A 92 -25.76 -7.46 -21.79
C SER A 92 -26.51 -6.32 -21.08
N VAL A 93 -25.92 -5.12 -20.96
CA VAL A 93 -26.55 -3.96 -20.29
C VAL A 93 -27.19 -2.95 -21.25
N GLY A 94 -26.87 -3.03 -22.56
CA GLY A 94 -27.38 -2.12 -23.58
C GLY A 94 -27.15 -0.62 -23.31
N MET A 95 -27.87 0.24 -24.04
CA MET A 95 -27.74 1.70 -23.93
C MET A 95 -28.13 2.24 -22.55
N PHE A 96 -29.08 1.58 -21.88
CA PHE A 96 -29.53 1.99 -20.55
C PHE A 96 -28.40 1.90 -19.51
N GLY A 97 -27.69 0.76 -19.47
CA GLY A 97 -26.55 0.57 -18.57
C GLY A 97 -25.39 1.49 -18.87
N PHE A 98 -25.17 1.81 -20.15
CA PHE A 98 -24.16 2.80 -20.55
C PHE A 98 -24.50 4.19 -19.99
N VAL A 99 -25.72 4.68 -20.23
CA VAL A 99 -26.15 6.01 -19.75
C VAL A 99 -26.17 6.08 -18.22
N ALA A 100 -26.64 5.03 -17.54
CA ALA A 100 -26.66 4.98 -16.08
C ALA A 100 -25.25 5.13 -15.47
N MET A 101 -24.24 4.47 -16.06
CA MET A 101 -22.85 4.62 -15.61
C MET A 101 -22.27 5.99 -15.95
N MET A 102 -22.59 6.56 -17.12
CA MET A 102 -22.16 7.93 -17.45
C MET A 102 -22.72 8.96 -16.45
N ILE A 103 -23.95 8.78 -15.98
CA ILE A 103 -24.54 9.61 -14.93
C ILE A 103 -23.82 9.38 -13.59
N PHE A 104 -23.55 8.13 -13.22
CA PHE A 104 -22.80 7.80 -12.00
C PHE A 104 -21.43 8.47 -11.96
N LEU A 105 -20.66 8.36 -13.05
CA LEU A 105 -19.35 9.01 -13.18
C LEU A 105 -19.46 10.54 -13.11
N GLY A 106 -20.45 11.14 -13.77
CA GLY A 106 -20.67 12.59 -13.71
C GLY A 106 -21.12 13.12 -12.34
N ILE A 107 -21.54 12.27 -11.41
CA ILE A 107 -21.92 12.66 -10.03
C ILE A 107 -20.73 12.50 -9.07
N LEU A 108 -19.91 11.47 -9.24
CA LEU A 108 -18.80 11.15 -8.35
C LEU A 108 -17.48 11.84 -8.70
N VAL A 109 -17.29 12.20 -9.97
CA VAL A 109 -16.17 13.02 -10.47
C VAL A 109 -16.50 14.51 -10.32
#